data_AF-A0A959BMW2-F1
#
_entry.id   AF-A0A959BMW2-F1
#
_cell.length_a   1.000
_cell.length_b   1.000
_cell.length_c   1.000
_cell.angle_alpha   90.00
_cell.angle_beta   90.00
_cell.angle_gamma   90.00
#
_symmetry.space_group_name_H-M   'P 1'
#
loop_
_entity.id
_entity.type
_entity.pdbx_description
1 polymer ?
#
loop_
_entity_poly.entity_id
_entity_poly.type
_entity_poly.pdbx_seq_one_letter_code
_entity_poly.pdbx_strand_id
1 'polypeptide(L)'
;MKKSLLNFILIIIGSLLYTNLFWQEQLGLNTLIFSLFAIGSAWQRWPEALKRREVQLIMCGVLISALLTIWHNSVMAKTTHIISFLLLIGYLQQEKVRFVVFAFVLGLANLIEGPLTLTRALRENLPKRRNWQMAGRWAQLTLLPLGLGAVFASLYYHATPRFAQAVDFLWRRLSFSFKWIHLGEQVWPLLWGLFVMGALLGASYLSPFASEIEEKLPFSLKRRQKYFQLWKPGMLSLKNEYRASLIAFGLLNGLALLANLADLRYIWISYSDAGPQELSQYVHAGTYLLLFAIMLAMATVIWYFRGKLNFYPENEWLRGLAFLWLAQNAMLAISVGLRNWQYVAYYGLAYKRLGVFWFLSLVLYGLYTLFQKVKTRQTITFLLHRNSWAVYASFLALSLINWDLAITRYNLQADTKGGIDAEFLFQDVSDKNLYLLNRYRDRLSEKSGWNEAKLEQAFHKKRLKLIRRTQAHSWRSWNYADVRNEYFLAKLNSTSK
;
A
#
# COMPACT_ATOMS: atom_id res chain seq x y z
N MET A 1 -28.22 3.72 -27.02
CA MET A 1 -28.33 5.15 -26.63
C MET A 1 -28.64 5.35 -25.14
N LYS A 2 -29.74 4.83 -24.58
CA LYS A 2 -30.12 5.08 -23.16
C LYS A 2 -29.04 4.71 -22.12
N LYS A 3 -28.35 3.56 -22.25
CA LYS A 3 -27.27 3.16 -21.32
C LYS A 3 -26.01 4.04 -21.42
N SER A 4 -25.62 4.47 -22.62
CA SER A 4 -24.43 5.33 -22.81
C SER A 4 -24.66 6.74 -22.25
N LEU A 5 -25.85 7.29 -22.47
CA LEU A 5 -26.27 8.56 -21.90
C LEU A 5 -26.31 8.50 -20.36
N LEU A 6 -26.87 7.43 -19.79
CA LEU A 6 -26.91 7.25 -18.33
C LEU A 6 -25.50 7.18 -17.72
N ASN A 7 -24.56 6.46 -18.35
CA ASN A 7 -23.17 6.39 -17.90
C ASN A 7 -22.52 7.77 -17.90
N PHE A 8 -22.72 8.54 -18.96
CA PHE A 8 -22.20 9.90 -19.05
C PHE A 8 -22.76 10.79 -17.93
N ILE A 9 -24.08 10.73 -17.69
CA ILE A 9 -24.73 11.46 -16.59
C ILE A 9 -24.14 11.04 -15.23
N LEU A 10 -23.96 9.74 -14.99
CA LEU A 10 -23.37 9.23 -13.74
C LEU A 10 -21.92 9.71 -13.55
N ILE A 11 -21.12 9.80 -14.61
CA ILE A 11 -19.76 10.36 -14.53
C ILE A 11 -19.81 11.83 -14.10
N ILE A 12 -20.66 12.64 -14.73
CA ILE A 12 -20.78 14.07 -14.40
C ILE A 12 -21.31 14.27 -12.96
N ILE A 13 -22.40 13.59 -12.59
CA ILE A 13 -22.97 13.66 -11.24
C ILE A 13 -21.94 13.19 -10.21
N GLY A 14 -21.27 12.06 -10.46
CA GLY A 14 -20.26 11.54 -9.55
C GLY A 14 -19.06 12.46 -9.39
N SER A 15 -18.68 13.17 -10.45
CA SER A 15 -17.57 14.13 -10.40
C SER A 15 -17.94 15.37 -9.61
N LEU A 16 -19.16 15.89 -9.79
CA LEU A 16 -19.69 16.99 -8.99
C LEU A 16 -19.84 16.60 -7.52
N LEU A 17 -20.35 15.39 -7.26
CA LEU A 17 -20.46 14.83 -5.92
C LEU A 17 -19.08 14.68 -5.26
N TYR A 18 -18.08 14.17 -6.00
CA TYR A 18 -16.71 14.05 -5.51
C TYR A 18 -16.15 15.43 -5.11
N THR A 19 -16.28 16.44 -5.97
CA THR A 19 -15.88 17.82 -5.66
C THR A 19 -16.57 18.32 -4.41
N ASN A 20 -17.89 18.16 -4.31
CA ASN A 20 -18.64 18.62 -3.15
C ASN A 20 -18.20 17.90 -1.86
N LEU A 21 -17.90 16.61 -1.92
CA LEU A 21 -17.59 15.81 -0.74
C LEU A 21 -16.15 15.95 -0.23
N PHE A 22 -15.18 16.16 -1.12
CA PHE A 22 -13.74 16.13 -0.78
C PHE A 22 -13.03 17.49 -0.87
N TRP A 23 -13.68 18.52 -1.42
CA TRP A 23 -13.05 19.84 -1.54
C TRP A 23 -12.76 20.48 -0.17
N GLN A 24 -11.47 20.68 0.14
CA GLN A 24 -10.96 21.16 1.44
C GLN A 24 -11.38 20.30 2.64
N GLU A 25 -11.81 19.07 2.39
CA GLU A 25 -12.26 18.13 3.42
C GLU A 25 -11.24 17.00 3.58
N GLN A 26 -11.10 16.49 4.80
CA GLN A 26 -10.37 15.26 5.05
C GLN A 26 -11.26 14.04 4.80
N LEU A 27 -10.63 12.88 4.59
CA LEU A 27 -11.37 11.62 4.50
C LEU A 27 -12.05 11.30 5.84
N GLY A 28 -13.37 11.12 5.81
CA GLY A 28 -14.25 10.78 6.92
C GLY A 28 -15.58 10.26 6.36
N LEU A 29 -16.71 10.82 6.81
CA LEU A 29 -18.05 10.46 6.35
C LEU A 29 -18.21 10.55 4.81
N ASN A 30 -17.62 11.57 4.19
CA ASN A 30 -17.55 11.73 2.74
C ASN A 30 -17.08 10.48 1.99
N THR A 31 -16.16 9.72 2.59
CA THR A 31 -15.56 8.52 2.01
C THR A 31 -16.60 7.42 1.84
N LEU A 32 -17.44 7.21 2.86
CA LEU A 32 -18.51 6.22 2.82
C LEU A 32 -19.61 6.63 1.83
N ILE A 33 -20.03 7.89 1.86
CA ILE A 33 -21.06 8.42 0.96
C ILE A 33 -20.64 8.23 -0.50
N PHE A 34 -19.41 8.65 -0.83
CA PHE A 34 -18.89 8.49 -2.19
C PHE A 34 -18.71 7.03 -2.58
N SER A 35 -18.26 6.16 -1.67
CA SER A 35 -18.10 4.73 -1.93
C SER A 35 -19.41 4.03 -2.26
N LEU A 36 -20.49 4.35 -1.53
CA LEU A 36 -21.83 3.83 -1.81
C LEU A 36 -22.32 4.28 -3.18
N PHE A 37 -22.15 5.57 -3.49
CA PHE A 37 -22.51 6.11 -4.81
C PHE A 37 -21.71 5.44 -5.95
N ALA A 38 -20.40 5.25 -5.76
CA ALA A 38 -19.52 4.61 -6.73
C ALA A 38 -19.92 3.15 -6.98
N ILE A 39 -20.18 2.37 -5.93
CA ILE A 39 -20.64 0.97 -6.05
C ILE A 39 -22.01 0.91 -6.73
N GLY A 40 -22.94 1.80 -6.38
CA GLY A 40 -24.25 1.89 -7.04
C GLY A 40 -24.13 2.23 -8.53
N SER A 41 -23.24 3.14 -8.88
CA SER A 41 -22.94 3.51 -10.28
C SER A 41 -22.29 2.34 -11.04
N ALA A 42 -21.39 1.61 -10.38
CA ALA A 42 -20.77 0.41 -10.93
C ALA A 42 -21.81 -0.71 -11.15
N TRP A 43 -22.81 -0.85 -10.28
CA TRP A 43 -23.91 -1.81 -10.45
C TRP A 43 -24.67 -1.58 -11.74
N GLN A 44 -24.96 -0.33 -12.05
CA GLN A 44 -25.67 0.02 -13.27
C GLN A 44 -24.86 -0.31 -14.54
N ARG A 45 -23.53 -0.15 -14.48
CA ARG A 45 -22.64 -0.32 -15.63
C ARG A 45 -22.16 -1.76 -15.83
N TRP A 46 -21.83 -2.45 -14.73
CA TRP A 46 -21.11 -3.72 -14.69
C TRP A 46 -21.78 -4.75 -13.75
N PRO A 47 -23.10 -5.06 -13.92
CA PRO A 47 -23.83 -5.91 -12.97
C PRO A 47 -23.27 -7.34 -12.88
N GLU A 48 -22.81 -7.92 -14.01
CA GLU A 48 -22.24 -9.27 -14.02
C GLU A 48 -20.86 -9.34 -13.36
N ALA A 49 -20.03 -8.30 -13.52
CA ALA A 49 -18.71 -8.24 -12.88
C ALA A 49 -18.84 -8.24 -11.35
N LEU A 50 -19.86 -7.58 -10.80
CA LEU A 50 -20.10 -7.47 -9.35
C LEU A 50 -20.57 -8.78 -8.70
N LYS A 51 -21.08 -9.74 -9.48
CA LYS A 51 -21.43 -11.08 -8.97
C LYS A 51 -20.21 -11.94 -8.69
N ARG A 52 -19.03 -11.56 -9.19
CA ARG A 52 -17.79 -12.31 -8.99
C ARG A 52 -17.33 -12.23 -7.54
N ARG A 53 -16.89 -13.37 -7.01
CA ARG A 53 -16.44 -13.48 -5.61
C ARG A 53 -15.29 -12.52 -5.30
N GLU A 54 -14.35 -12.33 -6.22
CA GLU A 54 -13.22 -11.40 -6.01
C GLU A 54 -13.71 -9.96 -5.89
N VAL A 55 -14.62 -9.55 -6.77
CA VAL A 55 -15.19 -8.20 -6.75
C VAL A 55 -15.99 -7.96 -5.48
N GLN A 56 -16.77 -8.95 -5.03
CA GLN A 56 -17.51 -8.89 -3.77
C GLN A 56 -16.57 -8.70 -2.57
N LEU A 57 -15.47 -9.46 -2.51
CA LEU A 57 -14.47 -9.29 -1.44
C LEU A 57 -13.85 -7.89 -1.45
N ILE A 58 -13.51 -7.36 -2.63
CA ILE A 58 -12.96 -6.01 -2.76
C ILE A 58 -14.01 -4.95 -2.39
N MET A 59 -15.28 -5.10 -2.80
CA MET A 59 -16.37 -4.20 -2.38
C MET A 59 -16.55 -4.19 -0.86
N CYS A 60 -16.55 -5.36 -0.22
CA CYS A 60 -16.55 -5.45 1.23
C CYS A 60 -15.36 -4.70 1.83
N GLY A 61 -14.16 -4.84 1.25
CA GLY A 61 -12.99 -4.11 1.68
C GLY A 61 -13.10 -2.59 1.50
N VAL A 62 -13.68 -2.10 0.40
CA VAL A 62 -13.99 -0.67 0.18
C VAL A 62 -14.94 -0.15 1.27
N LEU A 63 -16.01 -0.88 1.57
CA LEU A 63 -16.99 -0.47 2.58
C LEU A 63 -16.43 -0.53 4.00
N ILE A 64 -15.74 -1.61 4.36
CA ILE A 64 -15.09 -1.77 5.66
C ILE A 64 -14.06 -0.66 5.87
N SER A 65 -13.19 -0.42 4.90
CA SER A 65 -12.19 0.64 5.00
C SER A 65 -12.80 2.04 5.08
N ALA A 66 -13.92 2.30 4.37
CA ALA A 66 -14.67 3.55 4.49
C ALA A 66 -15.33 3.72 5.87
N LEU A 67 -15.83 2.64 6.47
CA LEU A 67 -16.33 2.69 7.85
C LEU A 67 -15.19 2.94 8.85
N LEU A 68 -14.00 2.38 8.60
CA LEU A 68 -12.83 2.58 9.45
C LEU A 68 -12.24 4.00 9.33
N THR A 69 -12.39 4.70 8.19
CA THR A 69 -12.04 6.13 8.12
C THR A 69 -12.96 6.99 8.99
N ILE A 70 -14.23 6.60 9.13
CA ILE A 70 -15.18 7.24 10.06
C ILE A 70 -14.85 6.87 11.51
N TRP A 71 -14.54 5.62 11.80
CA TRP A 71 -14.35 5.14 13.18
C TRP A 71 -12.99 5.53 13.78
N HIS A 72 -11.91 5.37 13.02
CA HIS A 72 -10.53 5.60 13.47
C HIS A 72 -9.84 6.80 12.83
N ASN A 73 -10.27 7.17 11.62
CA ASN A 73 -9.63 8.19 10.78
C ASN A 73 -8.12 7.94 10.55
N SER A 74 -7.62 6.72 10.74
CA SER A 74 -6.18 6.42 10.72
C SER A 74 -5.60 6.50 9.31
N VAL A 75 -4.30 6.76 9.19
CA VAL A 75 -3.60 6.74 7.89
C VAL A 75 -3.78 5.38 7.22
N MET A 76 -3.69 4.29 7.99
CA MET A 76 -3.89 2.93 7.47
C MET A 76 -5.29 2.69 6.91
N ALA A 77 -6.35 3.20 7.55
CA ALA A 77 -7.71 3.10 7.01
C ALA A 77 -7.85 3.88 5.69
N LYS A 78 -7.30 5.10 5.62
CA LYS A 78 -7.30 5.93 4.41
C LYS A 78 -6.53 5.27 3.26
N THR A 79 -5.32 4.78 3.51
CA THR A 79 -4.50 4.07 2.51
C THR A 79 -5.17 2.79 2.03
N THR A 80 -5.71 2.00 2.94
CA THR A 80 -6.41 0.74 2.61
C THR A 80 -7.67 1.01 1.77
N HIS A 81 -8.37 2.11 2.05
CA HIS A 81 -9.51 2.53 1.24
C HIS A 81 -9.10 2.85 -0.20
N ILE A 82 -8.06 3.65 -0.38
CA ILE A 82 -7.53 4.00 -1.71
C ILE A 82 -7.11 2.73 -2.48
N ILE A 83 -6.37 1.83 -1.82
CA ILE A 83 -5.95 0.55 -2.43
C ILE A 83 -7.17 -0.28 -2.83
N SER A 84 -8.15 -0.42 -1.94
CA SER A 84 -9.38 -1.19 -2.21
C SER A 84 -10.18 -0.60 -3.37
N PHE A 85 -10.25 0.74 -3.45
CA PHE A 85 -10.97 1.42 -4.52
C PHE A 85 -10.26 1.27 -5.87
N LEU A 86 -8.93 1.34 -5.91
CA LEU A 86 -8.15 1.07 -7.12
C LEU A 86 -8.31 -0.38 -7.59
N LEU A 87 -8.32 -1.34 -6.66
CA LEU A 87 -8.59 -2.74 -6.97
C LEU A 87 -10.01 -2.93 -7.53
N LEU A 88 -11.00 -2.22 -6.98
CA LEU A 88 -12.37 -2.27 -7.48
C LEU A 88 -12.42 -1.79 -8.94
N ILE A 89 -11.82 -0.65 -9.24
CA ILE A 89 -11.69 -0.14 -10.62
C ILE A 89 -11.06 -1.22 -11.52
N GLY A 90 -9.93 -1.79 -11.12
CA GLY A 90 -9.22 -2.80 -11.89
C GLY A 90 -10.05 -4.05 -12.20
N TYR A 91 -10.74 -4.60 -11.19
CA TYR A 91 -11.54 -5.81 -11.38
C TYR A 91 -12.85 -5.58 -12.14
N LEU A 92 -13.43 -4.38 -12.10
CA LEU A 92 -14.65 -4.04 -12.84
C LEU A 92 -14.43 -3.97 -14.34
N GLN A 93 -13.23 -3.58 -14.78
CA GLN A 93 -12.91 -3.40 -16.19
C GLN A 93 -12.85 -4.70 -16.98
N GLN A 94 -12.65 -5.84 -16.30
CA GLN A 94 -12.48 -7.10 -17.01
C GLN A 94 -12.81 -8.35 -16.19
N GLU A 95 -13.70 -9.17 -16.74
CA GLU A 95 -14.14 -10.44 -16.15
C GLU A 95 -12.99 -11.46 -15.98
N LYS A 96 -11.98 -11.37 -16.83
CA LYS A 96 -10.87 -12.34 -16.89
C LYS A 96 -9.74 -12.06 -15.91
N VAL A 97 -9.66 -10.86 -15.32
CA VAL A 97 -8.56 -10.52 -14.39
C VAL A 97 -8.75 -11.29 -13.08
N ARG A 98 -7.78 -12.13 -12.74
CA ARG A 98 -7.74 -13.02 -11.56
C ARG A 98 -6.73 -12.51 -10.52
N PHE A 99 -5.66 -11.85 -10.95
CA PHE A 99 -4.59 -11.40 -10.06
C PHE A 99 -4.82 -9.99 -9.49
N VAL A 100 -4.71 -9.87 -8.16
CA VAL A 100 -4.81 -8.60 -7.43
C VAL A 100 -3.77 -7.57 -7.93
N VAL A 101 -2.53 -7.99 -8.21
CA VAL A 101 -1.50 -7.08 -8.74
C VAL A 101 -1.87 -6.54 -10.12
N PHE A 102 -2.39 -7.37 -11.01
CA PHE A 102 -2.83 -6.92 -12.33
C PHE A 102 -4.05 -6.00 -12.20
N ALA A 103 -5.01 -6.32 -11.32
CA ALA A 103 -6.13 -5.43 -11.02
C ALA A 103 -5.64 -4.08 -10.47
N PHE A 104 -4.64 -4.07 -9.59
CA PHE A 104 -4.08 -2.83 -9.05
C PHE A 104 -3.42 -1.97 -10.14
N VAL A 105 -2.57 -2.58 -10.97
CA VAL A 105 -1.93 -1.88 -12.10
C VAL A 105 -2.96 -1.39 -13.11
N LEU A 106 -3.98 -2.19 -13.41
CA LEU A 106 -5.07 -1.80 -14.30
C LEU A 106 -5.91 -0.67 -13.70
N GLY A 107 -6.16 -0.68 -12.39
CA GLY A 107 -6.82 0.41 -11.67
C GLY A 107 -6.04 1.74 -11.78
N LEU A 108 -4.73 1.69 -11.56
CA LEU A 108 -3.84 2.85 -11.74
C LEU A 108 -3.83 3.35 -13.18
N ALA A 109 -3.65 2.44 -14.15
CA ALA A 109 -3.67 2.79 -15.57
C ALA A 109 -5.00 3.45 -15.96
N ASN A 110 -6.12 2.92 -15.46
CA ASN A 110 -7.45 3.47 -15.72
C ASN A 110 -7.69 4.83 -15.09
N LEU A 111 -7.09 5.11 -13.94
CA LEU A 111 -7.15 6.45 -13.36
C LEU A 111 -6.59 7.48 -14.34
N ILE A 112 -5.47 7.14 -15.01
CA ILE A 112 -4.82 7.99 -16.03
C ILE A 112 -5.65 8.03 -17.32
N GLU A 113 -6.27 6.91 -17.73
CA GLU A 113 -7.13 6.86 -18.91
C GLU A 113 -8.51 7.52 -18.69
N GLY A 114 -8.94 7.76 -17.45
CA GLY A 114 -10.26 8.28 -17.10
C GLY A 114 -10.73 9.46 -17.96
N PRO A 115 -9.91 10.52 -18.15
CA PRO A 115 -10.23 11.63 -19.05
C PRO A 115 -10.42 11.22 -20.51
N LEU A 116 -9.61 10.29 -21.01
CA LEU A 116 -9.69 9.83 -22.39
C LEU A 116 -10.98 9.04 -22.63
N THR A 117 -11.41 8.23 -21.67
CA THR A 117 -12.68 7.50 -21.77
C THR A 117 -13.88 8.44 -21.82
N LEU A 118 -13.84 9.55 -21.07
CA LEU A 118 -14.86 10.60 -21.11
C LEU A 118 -14.96 11.24 -22.50
N THR A 119 -13.83 11.53 -23.15
CA THR A 119 -13.85 12.09 -24.52
C THR A 119 -14.52 11.16 -25.53
N ARG A 120 -14.41 9.83 -25.36
CA ARG A 120 -15.12 8.86 -26.20
C ARG A 120 -16.62 8.84 -25.92
N ALA A 121 -17.00 8.81 -24.64
CA ALA A 121 -18.42 8.86 -24.25
C ALA A 121 -19.11 10.12 -24.77
N LEU A 122 -18.42 11.27 -24.77
CA LEU A 122 -18.87 12.50 -25.40
C LEU A 122 -18.97 12.37 -26.92
N ARG A 123 -17.94 11.82 -27.57
CA ARG A 123 -17.89 11.63 -29.03
C ARG A 123 -18.99 10.72 -29.57
N GLU A 124 -19.39 9.70 -28.81
CA GLU A 124 -20.42 8.73 -29.20
C GLU A 124 -21.85 9.26 -29.01
N ASN A 125 -22.06 10.17 -28.04
CA ASN A 125 -23.39 10.68 -27.67
C ASN A 125 -23.69 12.08 -28.24
N LEU A 126 -22.68 12.85 -28.66
CA LEU A 126 -22.90 14.14 -29.32
C LEU A 126 -23.33 13.93 -30.79
N PRO A 127 -24.29 14.74 -31.30
CA PRO A 127 -24.62 14.72 -32.72
C PRO A 127 -23.36 14.99 -33.54
N LYS A 128 -23.18 14.26 -34.66
CA LYS A 128 -22.02 14.37 -35.56
C LYS A 128 -21.93 15.78 -36.19
N ARG A 129 -21.54 16.79 -35.42
CA ARG A 129 -21.13 18.10 -35.91
C ARG A 129 -19.61 18.07 -36.14
N ARG A 130 -19.21 18.34 -37.37
CA ARG A 130 -17.83 18.27 -37.92
C ARG A 130 -16.76 18.98 -37.07
N ASN A 131 -17.13 19.99 -36.26
CA ASN A 131 -16.17 20.80 -35.48
C ASN A 131 -15.70 20.17 -34.15
N TRP A 132 -16.50 19.36 -33.46
CA TRP A 132 -16.12 18.78 -32.15
C TRP A 132 -15.20 17.55 -32.27
N GLN A 133 -15.17 16.91 -33.46
CA GLN A 133 -14.24 15.83 -33.76
C GLN A 133 -12.80 16.32 -33.89
N MET A 134 -12.60 17.57 -34.31
CA MET A 134 -11.29 18.20 -34.32
C MET A 134 -10.82 18.45 -32.89
N ALA A 135 -11.64 19.05 -32.02
CA ALA A 135 -11.26 19.36 -30.64
C ALA A 135 -10.76 18.14 -29.84
N GLY A 136 -11.44 16.98 -29.92
CA GLY A 136 -11.02 15.75 -29.25
C GLY A 136 -9.71 15.14 -29.80
N ARG A 137 -9.49 15.23 -31.12
CA ARG A 137 -8.21 14.83 -31.73
C ARG A 137 -7.08 15.76 -31.33
N TRP A 138 -7.33 17.07 -31.37
CA TRP A 138 -6.36 18.09 -30.96
C TRP A 138 -6.00 17.94 -29.48
N ALA A 139 -6.95 17.66 -28.58
CA ALA A 139 -6.66 17.39 -27.17
C ALA A 139 -5.74 16.18 -26.97
N GLN A 140 -5.95 15.08 -27.70
CA GLN A 140 -5.07 13.91 -27.64
C GLN A 140 -3.68 14.18 -28.25
N LEU A 141 -3.63 14.96 -29.34
CA LEU A 141 -2.41 15.39 -30.01
C LEU A 141 -1.59 16.40 -29.18
N THR A 142 -2.21 17.15 -28.27
CA THR A 142 -1.51 18.15 -27.44
C THR A 142 -1.17 17.63 -26.04
N LEU A 143 -2.05 16.88 -25.39
CA LEU A 143 -1.83 16.42 -24.00
C LEU A 143 -0.60 15.50 -23.87
N LEU A 144 -0.37 14.61 -24.83
CA LEU A 144 0.74 13.65 -24.75
C LEU A 144 2.11 14.31 -24.99
N PRO A 145 2.31 15.16 -26.02
CA PRO A 145 3.54 15.94 -26.16
C PRO A 145 3.75 16.97 -25.04
N LEU A 146 2.69 17.60 -24.52
CA LEU A 146 2.80 18.52 -23.39
C LEU A 146 3.20 17.80 -22.10
N GLY A 147 2.65 16.61 -21.85
CA GLY A 147 3.06 15.77 -20.72
C GLY A 147 4.53 15.36 -20.81
N LEU A 148 4.97 14.89 -21.98
CA LEU A 148 6.39 14.61 -22.25
C LEU A 148 7.26 15.86 -22.07
N GLY A 149 6.84 16.99 -22.63
CA GLY A 149 7.52 18.28 -22.48
C GLY A 149 7.63 18.73 -21.03
N ALA A 150 6.60 18.51 -20.21
CA ALA A 150 6.62 18.81 -18.78
C ALA A 150 7.62 17.92 -18.02
N VAL A 151 7.70 16.62 -18.36
CA VAL A 151 8.70 15.71 -17.78
C VAL A 151 10.12 16.18 -18.12
N PHE A 152 10.40 16.49 -19.39
CA PHE A 152 11.72 17.01 -19.78
C PHE A 152 12.02 18.38 -19.17
N ALA A 153 11.03 19.28 -19.09
CA ALA A 153 11.19 20.56 -18.43
C ALA A 153 11.52 20.40 -16.93
N SER A 154 10.89 19.45 -16.24
CA SER A 154 11.22 19.14 -14.84
C SER A 154 12.66 18.60 -14.70
N LEU A 155 13.07 17.68 -15.59
CA LEU A 155 14.45 17.19 -15.61
C LEU A 155 15.46 18.33 -15.84
N TYR A 156 15.19 19.24 -16.79
CA TYR A 156 16.07 20.38 -17.05
C TYR A 156 16.05 21.43 -15.94
N TYR A 157 14.91 21.63 -15.28
CA TYR A 157 14.79 22.49 -14.10
C TYR A 157 15.71 22.02 -12.97
N HIS A 158 15.73 20.71 -12.68
CA HIS A 158 16.58 20.16 -11.63
C HIS A 158 18.04 19.96 -12.05
N ALA A 159 18.31 19.77 -13.35
CA ALA A 159 19.66 19.54 -13.85
C ALA A 159 20.43 20.84 -14.14
N THR A 160 19.75 21.94 -14.47
CA THR A 160 20.40 23.18 -14.93
C THR A 160 19.92 24.42 -14.16
N PRO A 161 20.76 25.01 -13.28
CA PRO A 161 20.37 26.18 -12.49
C PRO A 161 19.88 27.39 -13.31
N ARG A 162 20.44 27.62 -14.51
CA ARG A 162 20.00 28.71 -15.40
C ARG A 162 18.62 28.48 -16.00
N PHE A 163 18.26 27.23 -16.30
CA PHE A 163 16.92 26.89 -16.79
C PHE A 163 15.89 27.05 -15.67
N ALA A 164 16.24 26.64 -14.45
CA ALA A 164 15.39 26.87 -13.28
C ALA A 164 15.06 28.35 -13.06
N GLN A 165 16.07 29.22 -13.10
CA GLN A 165 15.88 30.67 -12.95
C GLN A 165 15.01 31.27 -14.07
N ALA A 166 15.16 30.80 -15.32
CA ALA A 166 14.33 31.25 -16.43
C ALA A 166 12.86 30.81 -16.26
N VAL A 167 12.64 29.57 -15.83
CA VAL A 167 11.30 29.04 -15.53
C VAL A 167 10.67 29.79 -14.36
N ASP A 168 11.41 30.04 -13.27
CA ASP A 168 10.92 30.79 -12.11
C ASP A 168 10.57 32.24 -12.46
N PHE A 169 11.38 32.87 -13.33
CA PHE A 169 11.10 34.21 -13.84
C PHE A 169 9.82 34.25 -14.69
N LEU A 170 9.67 33.28 -15.62
CA LEU A 170 8.45 33.13 -16.42
C LEU A 170 7.23 32.86 -15.54
N TRP A 171 7.38 31.99 -14.54
CA TRP A 171 6.32 31.64 -13.60
C TRP A 171 5.88 32.85 -12.77
N ARG A 172 6.83 33.63 -12.25
CA ARG A 172 6.54 34.88 -11.52
C ARG A 172 5.82 35.90 -12.40
N ARG A 173 6.23 36.08 -13.65
CA ARG A 173 5.55 36.98 -14.60
C ARG A 173 4.15 36.49 -14.98
N LEU A 174 3.97 35.20 -15.22
CA LEU A 174 2.64 34.62 -15.47
C LEU A 174 1.73 34.73 -14.23
N SER A 175 2.26 34.48 -13.02
CA SER A 175 1.49 34.54 -11.78
C SER A 175 0.93 35.92 -11.47
N PHE A 176 1.58 36.99 -11.94
CA PHE A 176 1.14 38.38 -11.74
C PHE A 176 -0.07 38.76 -12.60
N SER A 177 -0.31 38.05 -13.70
CA SER A 177 -1.44 38.28 -14.61
C SER A 177 -2.61 37.29 -14.41
N PHE A 178 -2.46 36.27 -13.57
CA PHE A 178 -3.44 35.18 -13.42
C PHE A 178 -4.10 35.16 -12.03
N LYS A 179 -5.22 35.88 -11.88
CA LYS A 179 -6.23 35.65 -10.82
C LYS A 179 -6.97 34.29 -10.95
N TRP A 180 -6.44 33.32 -11.72
CA TRP A 180 -7.02 31.98 -11.91
C TRP A 180 -6.63 30.96 -10.82
N ILE A 181 -5.77 31.32 -9.87
CA ILE A 181 -5.37 30.37 -8.80
C ILE A 181 -6.59 29.91 -7.98
N HIS A 182 -7.58 30.79 -7.75
CA HIS A 182 -8.87 30.42 -7.14
C HIS A 182 -9.76 29.55 -8.03
N LEU A 183 -9.62 29.62 -9.36
CA LEU A 183 -10.30 28.70 -10.29
C LEU A 183 -9.61 27.33 -10.30
N GLY A 184 -8.27 27.29 -10.21
CA GLY A 184 -7.51 26.04 -10.10
C GLY A 184 -7.89 25.22 -8.87
N GLU A 185 -8.16 25.91 -7.76
CA GLU A 185 -8.69 25.32 -6.53
C GLU A 185 -10.01 24.57 -6.76
N GLN A 186 -10.99 25.15 -7.45
CA GLN A 186 -12.28 24.48 -7.70
C GLN A 186 -12.25 23.49 -8.86
N VAL A 187 -11.35 23.68 -9.84
CA VAL A 187 -11.23 22.84 -11.03
C VAL A 187 -10.51 21.52 -10.73
N TRP A 188 -9.50 21.53 -9.86
CA TRP A 188 -8.70 20.33 -9.58
C TRP A 188 -9.49 19.16 -8.97
N PRO A 189 -10.36 19.35 -7.97
CA PRO A 189 -11.21 18.28 -7.43
C PRO A 189 -12.22 17.77 -8.45
N LEU A 190 -12.74 18.67 -9.30
CA LEU A 190 -13.64 18.27 -10.38
C LEU A 190 -12.92 17.39 -11.40
N LEU A 191 -11.69 17.75 -11.77
CA LEU A 191 -10.84 16.90 -12.58
C LEU A 191 -10.61 15.55 -11.88
N TRP A 192 -10.23 15.52 -10.60
CA TRP A 192 -10.09 14.24 -9.88
C TRP A 192 -11.37 13.42 -9.87
N GLY A 193 -12.53 14.05 -9.66
CA GLY A 193 -13.84 13.41 -9.77
C GLY A 193 -14.05 12.77 -11.15
N LEU A 194 -13.70 13.50 -12.22
CA LEU A 194 -13.79 13.00 -13.60
C LEU A 194 -12.80 11.86 -13.87
N PHE A 195 -11.59 11.91 -13.33
CA PHE A 195 -10.61 10.82 -13.45
C PHE A 195 -11.11 9.57 -12.74
N VAL A 196 -11.57 9.70 -11.49
CA VAL A 196 -12.06 8.58 -10.67
C VAL A 196 -13.33 7.96 -11.27
N MET A 197 -14.32 8.78 -11.62
CA MET A 197 -15.57 8.30 -12.21
C MET A 197 -15.38 7.79 -13.64
N GLY A 198 -14.53 8.43 -14.43
CA GLY A 198 -14.14 7.99 -15.77
C GLY A 198 -13.41 6.65 -15.72
N ALA A 199 -12.50 6.45 -14.77
CA ALA A 199 -11.82 5.18 -14.55
C ALA A 199 -12.79 4.06 -14.12
N LEU A 200 -13.77 4.38 -13.27
CA LEU A 200 -14.74 3.42 -12.76
C LEU A 200 -15.76 2.96 -13.82
N LEU A 201 -16.27 3.90 -14.62
CA LEU A 201 -17.39 3.65 -15.55
C LEU A 201 -17.00 3.60 -17.03
N GLY A 202 -15.84 4.15 -17.38
CA GLY A 202 -15.28 4.12 -18.72
C GLY A 202 -14.78 2.73 -19.12
N ALA A 203 -14.64 2.48 -20.42
CA ALA A 203 -14.02 1.25 -20.89
C ALA A 203 -12.51 1.49 -21.11
N SER A 204 -11.68 0.73 -20.39
CA SER A 204 -10.21 0.83 -20.47
C SER A 204 -9.66 0.49 -21.87
N TYR A 205 -8.57 1.13 -22.29
CA TYR A 205 -7.83 0.75 -23.50
C TYR A 205 -6.81 -0.36 -23.26
N LEU A 206 -6.27 -0.40 -22.05
CA LEU A 206 -5.24 -1.37 -21.66
C LEU A 206 -5.81 -2.68 -21.12
N SER A 207 -7.11 -2.75 -20.82
CA SER A 207 -7.72 -3.99 -20.32
C SER A 207 -7.60 -5.18 -21.30
N PRO A 208 -7.83 -5.07 -22.62
CA PRO A 208 -7.71 -6.23 -23.51
C PRO A 208 -6.30 -6.80 -23.52
N PHE A 209 -5.28 -5.93 -23.52
CA PHE A 209 -3.88 -6.31 -23.48
C PHE A 209 -3.50 -6.99 -22.15
N ALA A 210 -3.94 -6.43 -21.01
CA ALA A 210 -3.67 -7.00 -19.70
C ALA A 210 -4.25 -8.41 -19.54
N SER A 211 -5.50 -8.65 -19.98
CA SER A 211 -6.07 -10.01 -19.96
C SER A 211 -5.40 -10.97 -20.93
N GLU A 212 -4.94 -10.51 -22.09
CA GLU A 212 -4.28 -11.40 -23.04
C GLU A 212 -2.96 -11.95 -22.45
N ILE A 213 -2.25 -11.11 -21.68
CA ILE A 213 -1.08 -11.54 -20.91
C ILE A 213 -1.50 -12.53 -19.82
N GLU A 214 -2.52 -12.19 -19.03
CA GLU A 214 -2.96 -13.02 -17.91
C GLU A 214 -3.50 -14.39 -18.34
N GLU A 215 -4.25 -14.47 -19.44
CA GLU A 215 -4.80 -15.72 -19.96
C GLU A 215 -3.69 -16.71 -20.37
N LYS A 216 -2.51 -16.19 -20.74
CA LYS A 216 -1.32 -16.99 -21.08
C LYS A 216 -0.55 -17.49 -19.84
N LEU A 217 -0.95 -17.11 -18.62
CA LEU A 217 -0.27 -17.47 -17.36
C LEU A 217 -1.00 -18.61 -16.60
N PRO A 218 -0.60 -19.89 -16.77
CA PRO A 218 -1.23 -21.00 -16.06
C PRO A 218 -0.85 -21.03 -14.56
N PHE A 219 -1.72 -21.60 -13.73
CA PHE A 219 -1.46 -21.78 -12.29
C PHE A 219 -0.56 -22.99 -11.97
N SER A 220 -0.69 -24.08 -12.73
CA SER A 220 0.10 -25.30 -12.55
C SER A 220 1.12 -25.48 -13.66
N LEU A 221 2.31 -26.00 -13.31
CA LEU A 221 3.30 -26.39 -14.31
C LEU A 221 2.80 -27.68 -14.98
N LYS A 222 2.41 -27.60 -16.25
CA LYS A 222 2.20 -28.79 -17.08
C LYS A 222 3.51 -29.14 -17.77
N ARG A 223 3.85 -30.43 -17.83
CA ARG A 223 4.94 -30.92 -18.69
C ARG A 223 4.54 -30.66 -20.15
N ARG A 224 4.91 -29.50 -20.70
CA ARG A 224 4.74 -29.23 -22.14
C ARG A 224 5.73 -30.11 -22.90
N GLN A 225 5.25 -31.21 -23.48
CA GLN A 225 5.83 -31.77 -24.69
C GLN A 225 5.49 -30.81 -25.83
N LYS A 226 6.17 -29.65 -25.92
CA LYS A 226 6.17 -28.89 -27.16
C LYS A 226 7.50 -29.15 -27.85
N TYR A 227 7.40 -29.85 -28.98
CA TYR A 227 8.36 -29.85 -30.10
C TYR A 227 8.73 -28.38 -30.38
N PHE A 228 9.84 -27.91 -29.81
CA PHE A 228 10.53 -26.72 -30.26
C PHE A 228 11.94 -27.18 -30.63
N GLN A 229 12.13 -27.38 -31.93
CA GLN A 229 13.28 -28.03 -32.55
C GLN A 229 14.46 -27.08 -32.77
N LEU A 230 14.52 -25.94 -32.07
CA LEU A 230 15.51 -24.88 -32.33
C LEU A 230 16.55 -24.68 -31.21
N TRP A 231 16.42 -25.35 -30.07
CA TRP A 231 17.52 -25.51 -29.14
C TRP A 231 17.24 -26.71 -28.22
N LYS A 232 18.01 -27.79 -28.38
CA LYS A 232 18.05 -28.88 -27.41
C LYS A 232 19.16 -28.54 -26.40
N PRO A 233 18.87 -27.91 -25.23
CA PRO A 233 19.82 -28.01 -24.13
C PRO A 233 19.92 -29.50 -23.83
N GLY A 234 21.07 -30.10 -24.14
CA GLY A 234 21.29 -31.53 -24.03
C GLY A 234 21.01 -32.01 -22.61
N MET A 235 20.68 -33.29 -22.45
CA MET A 235 20.48 -33.92 -21.13
C MET A 235 21.69 -33.71 -20.19
N LEU A 236 22.90 -33.51 -20.75
CA LEU A 236 24.10 -33.05 -20.07
C LEU A 236 23.96 -31.66 -19.41
N SER A 237 23.33 -30.69 -20.10
CA SER A 237 23.12 -29.34 -19.58
C SER A 237 22.17 -29.35 -18.38
N LEU A 238 21.13 -30.19 -18.39
CA LEU A 238 20.23 -30.34 -17.24
C LEU A 238 20.90 -31.06 -16.05
N LYS A 239 21.74 -32.08 -16.31
CA LYS A 239 22.54 -32.74 -15.27
C LYS A 239 23.55 -31.78 -14.63
N ASN A 240 24.20 -30.92 -15.42
CA ASN A 240 25.11 -29.90 -14.91
C ASN A 240 24.36 -28.81 -14.12
N GLU A 241 23.20 -28.36 -14.61
CA GLU A 241 22.34 -27.42 -13.88
C GLU A 241 21.88 -28.02 -12.54
N TYR A 242 21.48 -29.30 -12.51
CA TYR A 242 21.14 -30.02 -11.28
C TYR A 242 22.31 -30.10 -10.29
N ARG A 243 23.52 -30.48 -10.75
CA ARG A 243 24.72 -30.55 -9.90
C ARG A 243 25.09 -29.17 -9.34
N ALA A 244 25.08 -28.13 -10.18
CA ALA A 244 25.31 -26.76 -9.74
C ALA A 244 24.27 -26.32 -8.70
N SER A 245 23.00 -26.69 -8.92
CA SER A 245 21.92 -26.41 -7.96
C SER A 245 22.15 -27.11 -6.63
N LEU A 246 22.52 -28.40 -6.64
CA LEU A 246 22.83 -29.15 -5.43
C LEU A 246 23.98 -28.52 -4.63
N ILE A 247 25.08 -28.18 -5.31
CA ILE A 247 26.24 -27.53 -4.67
C ILE A 247 25.83 -26.18 -4.08
N ALA A 248 25.12 -25.36 -4.86
CA ALA A 248 24.65 -24.05 -4.41
C ALA A 248 23.73 -24.17 -3.18
N PHE A 249 22.71 -25.03 -3.23
CA PHE A 249 21.82 -25.23 -2.09
C PHE A 249 22.53 -25.87 -0.88
N GLY A 250 23.52 -26.74 -1.10
CA GLY A 250 24.36 -27.28 -0.04
C GLY A 250 25.15 -26.20 0.69
N LEU A 251 25.87 -25.37 -0.07
CA LEU A 251 26.63 -24.23 0.47
C LEU A 251 25.72 -23.22 1.18
N LEU A 252 24.61 -22.86 0.55
CA LEU A 252 23.63 -21.95 1.13
C LEU A 252 23.06 -22.49 2.45
N ASN A 253 22.65 -23.76 2.50
CA ASN A 253 22.19 -24.37 3.75
C ASN A 253 23.28 -24.39 4.83
N GLY A 254 24.54 -24.63 4.48
CA GLY A 254 25.67 -24.54 5.41
C GLY A 254 25.84 -23.14 6.00
N LEU A 255 25.79 -22.10 5.15
CA LEU A 255 25.87 -20.70 5.59
C LEU A 255 24.68 -20.30 6.47
N ALA A 256 23.45 -20.66 6.06
CA ALA A 256 22.26 -20.39 6.88
C ALA A 256 22.30 -21.13 8.21
N LEU A 257 22.93 -22.30 8.27
CA LEU A 257 23.05 -23.06 9.51
C LEU A 257 23.97 -22.33 10.48
N LEU A 258 25.12 -21.85 10.00
CA LEU A 258 26.03 -21.03 10.80
C LEU A 258 25.33 -19.76 11.33
N ALA A 259 24.53 -19.09 10.48
CA ALA A 259 23.75 -17.93 10.90
C ALA A 259 22.69 -18.27 11.96
N ASN A 260 21.95 -19.37 11.78
CA ASN A 260 20.96 -19.83 12.77
C ASN A 260 21.61 -20.26 14.09
N LEU A 261 22.79 -20.90 14.06
CA LEU A 261 23.54 -21.27 15.25
C LEU A 261 24.05 -20.02 16.00
N ALA A 262 24.52 -19.00 15.27
CA ALA A 262 24.88 -17.72 15.85
C ALA A 262 23.65 -17.07 16.51
N ASP A 263 22.52 -17.01 15.82
CA ASP A 263 21.27 -16.48 16.37
C ASP A 263 20.82 -17.26 17.62
N LEU A 264 20.88 -18.58 17.59
CA LEU A 264 20.50 -19.43 18.73
C LEU A 264 21.39 -19.16 19.95
N ARG A 265 22.70 -19.00 19.74
CA ARG A 265 23.63 -18.65 20.82
C ARG A 265 23.38 -17.24 21.37
N TYR A 266 23.38 -16.23 20.49
CA TYR A 266 23.43 -14.82 20.90
C TYR A 266 22.06 -14.20 21.19
N ILE A 267 20.97 -14.72 20.63
CA ILE A 267 19.62 -14.12 20.78
C ILE A 267 18.73 -15.00 21.66
N TRP A 268 18.74 -16.31 21.44
CA TRP A 268 17.83 -17.22 22.14
C TRP A 268 18.35 -17.60 23.52
N ILE A 269 19.65 -17.89 23.65
CA ILE A 269 20.26 -18.34 24.91
C ILE A 269 20.80 -17.16 25.74
N SER A 270 21.59 -16.26 25.14
CA SER A 270 22.17 -15.08 25.82
C SER A 270 21.15 -13.94 25.96
N TYR A 271 20.08 -14.17 26.72
CA TYR A 271 18.97 -13.22 26.90
C TYR A 271 19.34 -11.93 27.68
N SER A 272 20.58 -11.81 28.14
CA SER A 272 21.07 -10.72 28.98
C SER A 272 22.50 -10.35 28.57
N ASP A 273 22.72 -9.06 28.27
CA ASP A 273 23.96 -8.28 28.50
C ASP A 273 24.30 -7.24 27.39
N ALA A 274 23.53 -7.16 26.31
CA ALA A 274 23.77 -6.12 25.28
C ALA A 274 23.31 -4.73 25.77
N GLY A 275 24.24 -3.77 25.81
CA GLY A 275 23.94 -2.39 26.18
C GLY A 275 23.00 -1.68 25.18
N PRO A 276 22.38 -0.55 25.56
CA PRO A 276 21.38 0.16 24.74
C PRO A 276 21.89 0.59 23.35
N GLN A 277 23.18 0.94 23.26
CA GLN A 277 23.84 1.37 22.03
C GLN A 277 24.15 0.20 21.09
N GLU A 278 24.56 -0.95 21.63
CA GLU A 278 24.74 -2.18 20.84
C GLU A 278 23.39 -2.64 20.28
N LEU A 279 22.35 -2.67 21.12
CA LEU A 279 21.00 -3.09 20.71
C LEU A 279 20.46 -2.26 19.53
N SER A 280 20.70 -0.95 19.52
CA SER A 280 20.25 -0.05 18.44
C SER A 280 20.99 -0.31 17.11
N GLN A 281 22.32 -0.45 17.13
CA GLN A 281 23.10 -0.72 15.91
C GLN A 281 22.84 -2.13 15.35
N TYR A 282 22.74 -3.15 16.22
CA TYR A 282 22.44 -4.53 15.81
C TYR A 282 21.05 -4.67 15.18
N VAL A 283 20.06 -3.92 15.67
CA VAL A 283 18.69 -4.01 15.16
C VAL A 283 18.53 -3.20 13.87
N HIS A 284 19.08 -1.99 13.77
CA HIS A 284 18.83 -1.15 12.60
C HIS A 284 19.59 -1.59 11.35
N ALA A 285 20.89 -1.92 11.42
CA ALA A 285 21.61 -2.39 10.23
C ALA A 285 21.36 -3.88 9.95
N GLY A 286 21.37 -4.71 11.01
CA GLY A 286 21.26 -6.17 10.89
C GLY A 286 19.89 -6.65 10.43
N THR A 287 18.80 -6.04 10.93
CA THR A 287 17.44 -6.48 10.57
C THR A 287 17.14 -6.27 9.10
N TYR A 288 17.40 -5.07 8.55
CA TYR A 288 17.07 -4.79 7.15
C TYR A 288 17.89 -5.64 6.17
N LEU A 289 19.18 -5.85 6.45
CA LEU A 289 20.03 -6.73 5.66
C LEU A 289 19.54 -8.18 5.69
N LEU A 290 19.12 -8.67 6.87
CA LEU A 290 18.61 -10.03 7.01
C LEU A 290 17.24 -10.22 6.32
N LEU A 291 16.36 -9.22 6.40
CA LEU A 291 15.10 -9.21 5.65
C LEU A 291 15.36 -9.24 4.13
N PHE A 292 16.31 -8.44 3.65
CA PHE A 292 16.72 -8.45 2.25
C PHE A 292 17.32 -9.80 1.84
N ALA A 293 18.14 -10.41 2.70
CA ALA A 293 18.70 -11.74 2.47
C ALA A 293 17.59 -12.82 2.35
N ILE A 294 16.54 -12.76 3.17
CA ILE A 294 15.39 -13.68 3.07
C ILE A 294 14.64 -13.46 1.75
N MET A 295 14.51 -12.22 1.28
CA MET A 295 13.93 -11.94 -0.04
C MET A 295 14.76 -12.52 -1.19
N LEU A 296 16.09 -12.38 -1.12
CA LEU A 296 17.01 -13.02 -2.07
C LEU A 296 16.89 -14.55 -2.00
N ALA A 297 16.79 -15.12 -0.81
CA ALA A 297 16.60 -16.55 -0.60
C ALA A 297 15.34 -17.08 -1.30
N MET A 298 14.23 -16.33 -1.22
CA MET A 298 13.01 -16.65 -1.97
C MET A 298 13.23 -16.55 -3.49
N ALA A 299 13.90 -15.51 -3.96
CA ALA A 299 14.22 -15.32 -5.37
C ALA A 299 15.09 -16.47 -5.93
N THR A 300 16.06 -16.95 -5.16
CA THR A 300 16.92 -18.09 -5.50
C THR A 300 16.08 -19.35 -5.75
N VAL A 301 15.16 -19.68 -4.83
CA VAL A 301 14.27 -20.85 -4.99
C VAL A 301 13.34 -20.68 -6.20
N ILE A 302 12.81 -19.47 -6.42
CA ILE A 302 11.99 -19.19 -7.61
C ILE A 302 12.78 -19.43 -8.89
N TRP A 303 14.03 -18.98 -8.95
CA TRP A 303 14.91 -19.12 -10.11
C TRP A 303 15.25 -20.58 -10.42
N TYR A 304 15.72 -21.34 -9.43
CA TYR A 304 16.11 -22.75 -9.63
C TYR A 304 14.89 -23.65 -9.93
N PHE A 305 13.73 -23.38 -9.34
CA PHE A 305 12.50 -24.15 -9.56
C PHE A 305 11.57 -23.48 -10.59
N ARG A 306 12.10 -22.78 -11.61
CA ARG A 306 11.30 -22.13 -12.67
C ARG A 306 10.85 -23.06 -13.80
N GLY A 307 11.52 -24.19 -13.99
CA GLY A 307 11.41 -24.97 -15.24
C GLY A 307 11.62 -26.47 -15.07
N LYS A 308 12.42 -27.06 -15.97
CA LYS A 308 12.58 -28.52 -16.15
C LYS A 308 13.09 -29.25 -14.89
N LEU A 309 13.84 -28.57 -14.01
CA LEU A 309 14.29 -29.16 -12.75
C LEU A 309 13.14 -29.64 -11.85
N ASN A 310 11.96 -29.02 -11.88
CA ASN A 310 10.78 -29.50 -11.12
C ASN A 310 10.38 -30.95 -11.47
N PHE A 311 10.70 -31.39 -12.69
CA PHE A 311 10.35 -32.69 -13.27
C PHE A 311 11.55 -33.62 -13.45
N TYR A 312 12.73 -33.26 -12.95
CA TYR A 312 13.92 -34.11 -13.03
C TYR A 312 13.73 -35.36 -12.14
N PRO A 313 14.01 -36.59 -12.63
CA PRO A 313 13.74 -37.82 -11.89
C PRO A 313 14.46 -37.91 -10.54
N GLU A 314 15.70 -37.44 -10.44
CA GLU A 314 16.53 -37.51 -9.22
C GLU A 314 16.41 -36.23 -8.34
N ASN A 315 15.32 -35.48 -8.46
CA ASN A 315 15.15 -34.18 -7.79
C ASN A 315 14.85 -34.29 -6.27
N GLU A 316 14.89 -35.47 -5.66
CA GLU A 316 14.52 -35.62 -4.25
C GLU A 316 15.49 -34.92 -3.31
N TRP A 317 16.80 -35.09 -3.52
CA TRP A 317 17.85 -34.42 -2.74
C TRP A 317 17.80 -32.90 -2.88
N LEU A 318 17.68 -32.40 -4.12
CA LEU A 318 17.60 -30.96 -4.37
C LEU A 318 16.34 -30.34 -3.76
N ARG A 319 15.21 -31.06 -3.81
CA ARG A 319 13.97 -30.63 -3.13
C ARG A 319 14.12 -30.65 -1.62
N GLY A 320 14.76 -31.67 -1.05
CA GLY A 320 15.06 -31.76 0.38
C GLY A 320 15.92 -30.58 0.85
N LEU A 321 17.01 -30.28 0.14
CA LEU A 321 17.86 -29.12 0.43
C LEU A 321 17.12 -27.78 0.27
N ALA A 322 16.22 -27.66 -0.72
CA ALA A 322 15.39 -26.47 -0.86
C ALA A 322 14.38 -26.32 0.29
N PHE A 323 13.80 -27.42 0.78
CA PHE A 323 12.91 -27.39 1.95
C PHE A 323 13.66 -27.06 3.24
N LEU A 324 14.84 -27.63 3.45
CA LEU A 324 15.71 -27.27 4.55
C LEU A 324 16.08 -25.79 4.48
N TRP A 325 16.41 -25.28 3.30
CA TRP A 325 16.73 -23.87 3.07
C TRP A 325 15.56 -22.95 3.44
N LEU A 326 14.34 -23.29 3.04
CA LEU A 326 13.14 -22.54 3.40
C LEU A 326 12.86 -22.57 4.90
N ALA A 327 13.05 -23.73 5.56
CA ALA A 327 12.89 -23.86 7.00
C ALA A 327 13.91 -23.03 7.77
N GLN A 328 15.17 -23.04 7.33
CA GLN A 328 16.24 -22.23 7.92
C GLN A 328 15.98 -20.73 7.76
N ASN A 329 15.46 -20.28 6.61
CA ASN A 329 15.09 -18.88 6.41
C ASN A 329 13.85 -18.47 7.24
N ALA A 330 12.92 -19.40 7.50
CA ALA A 330 11.81 -19.17 8.41
C ALA A 330 12.32 -19.02 9.87
N MET A 331 13.31 -19.83 10.28
CA MET A 331 13.95 -19.71 11.59
C MET A 331 14.68 -18.37 11.74
N LEU A 332 15.43 -17.93 10.73
CA LEU A 332 16.05 -16.60 10.71
C LEU A 332 15.00 -15.48 10.84
N ALA A 333 13.87 -15.60 10.13
CA ALA A 333 12.78 -14.63 10.25
C ALA A 333 12.20 -14.57 11.67
N ILE A 334 12.07 -15.72 12.35
CA ILE A 334 11.65 -15.79 13.76
C ILE A 334 12.68 -15.13 14.67
N SER A 335 13.98 -15.37 14.46
CA SER A 335 15.06 -14.71 15.21
C SER A 335 15.01 -13.19 15.08
N VAL A 336 14.73 -12.65 13.89
CA VAL A 336 14.50 -11.20 13.70
C VAL A 336 13.30 -10.73 14.51
N GLY A 337 12.22 -11.50 14.54
CA GLY A 337 11.04 -11.21 15.36
C GLY A 337 11.37 -11.12 16.84
N LEU A 338 12.20 -12.04 17.35
CA LEU A 338 12.67 -12.04 18.75
C LEU A 338 13.53 -10.80 19.07
N ARG A 339 14.46 -10.42 18.19
CA ARG A 339 15.24 -9.16 18.36
C ARG A 339 14.33 -7.94 18.43
N ASN A 340 13.35 -7.86 17.52
CA ASN A 340 12.39 -6.76 17.51
C ASN A 340 11.51 -6.76 18.77
N TRP A 341 11.16 -7.93 19.31
CA TRP A 341 10.48 -8.05 20.59
C TRP A 341 11.32 -7.55 21.76
N GLN A 342 12.59 -7.92 21.84
CA GLN A 342 13.53 -7.39 22.84
C GLN A 342 13.63 -5.86 22.75
N TYR A 343 13.67 -5.31 21.54
CA TYR A 343 13.68 -3.86 21.32
C TYR A 343 12.38 -3.18 21.79
N VAL A 344 11.22 -3.84 21.61
CA VAL A 344 9.93 -3.37 22.15
C VAL A 344 9.87 -3.47 23.67
N ALA A 345 10.45 -4.50 24.27
CA ALA A 345 10.53 -4.61 25.73
C ALA A 345 11.38 -3.50 26.36
N TYR A 346 12.44 -3.06 25.67
CA TYR A 346 13.32 -2.01 26.16
C TYR A 346 12.77 -0.59 25.91
N TYR A 347 12.40 -0.29 24.66
CA TYR A 347 12.04 1.06 24.20
C TYR A 347 10.54 1.26 23.93
N GLY A 348 9.71 0.27 24.24
CA GLY A 348 8.28 0.32 24.00
C GLY A 348 7.86 0.10 22.55
N LEU A 349 6.58 0.28 22.25
CA LEU A 349 6.02 0.03 20.92
C LEU A 349 6.18 1.28 20.02
N ALA A 350 6.57 1.08 18.76
CA ALA A 350 6.68 2.15 17.77
C ALA A 350 6.18 1.67 16.40
N TYR A 351 5.81 2.59 15.50
CA TYR A 351 5.27 2.25 14.18
C TYR A 351 6.21 1.35 13.37
N LYS A 352 7.52 1.64 13.36
CA LYS A 352 8.51 0.83 12.63
C LYS A 352 8.63 -0.59 13.20
N ARG A 353 8.63 -0.74 14.54
CA ARG A 353 8.72 -2.04 15.24
C ARG A 353 7.48 -2.89 14.95
N LEU A 354 6.30 -2.28 14.96
CA LEU A 354 5.07 -2.94 14.57
C LEU A 354 5.10 -3.37 13.09
N GLY A 355 5.58 -2.50 12.21
CA GLY A 355 5.76 -2.79 10.79
C GLY A 355 6.63 -4.01 10.55
N VAL A 356 7.71 -4.20 11.33
CA VAL A 356 8.56 -5.39 11.25
C VAL A 356 7.77 -6.67 11.57
N PHE A 357 6.96 -6.70 12.63
CA PHE A 357 6.15 -7.90 12.95
C PHE A 357 5.18 -8.27 11.83
N TRP A 358 4.49 -7.28 11.25
CA TRP A 358 3.57 -7.53 10.13
C TRP A 358 4.29 -7.96 8.87
N PHE A 359 5.43 -7.33 8.57
CA PHE A 359 6.27 -7.72 7.45
C PHE A 359 6.77 -9.16 7.59
N LEU A 360 7.26 -9.55 8.76
CA LEU A 360 7.71 -10.92 9.04
C LEU A 360 6.58 -11.94 8.87
N SER A 361 5.36 -11.63 9.31
CA SER A 361 4.19 -12.48 9.07
C SER A 361 3.93 -12.71 7.56
N LEU A 362 4.06 -11.67 6.74
CA LEU A 362 3.95 -11.78 5.29
C LEU A 362 5.12 -12.57 4.67
N VAL A 363 6.34 -12.41 5.19
CA VAL A 363 7.51 -13.18 4.75
C VAL A 363 7.34 -14.67 5.07
N LEU A 364 6.90 -15.01 6.28
CA LEU A 364 6.63 -16.39 6.67
C LEU A 364 5.52 -17.01 5.80
N TYR A 365 4.46 -16.26 5.52
CA TYR A 365 3.44 -16.70 4.57
C TYR A 365 3.98 -16.85 3.13
N GLY A 366 4.87 -15.95 2.70
CA GLY A 366 5.58 -16.03 1.42
C GLY A 366 6.45 -17.28 1.31
N LEU A 367 7.23 -17.61 2.35
CA LEU A 367 8.01 -18.84 2.44
C LEU A 367 7.11 -20.08 2.42
N TYR A 368 5.97 -20.04 3.11
CA TYR A 368 4.98 -21.12 3.11
C TYR A 368 4.37 -21.35 1.71
N THR A 369 3.95 -20.28 1.02
CA THR A 369 3.42 -20.41 -0.34
C THR A 369 4.49 -20.89 -1.33
N LEU A 370 5.75 -20.49 -1.13
CA LEU A 370 6.90 -20.96 -1.90
C LEU A 370 7.17 -22.45 -1.66
N PHE A 371 7.08 -22.91 -0.41
CA PHE A 371 7.11 -24.33 -0.07
C PHE A 371 5.99 -25.09 -0.79
N GLN A 372 4.75 -24.58 -0.77
CA GLN A 372 3.63 -25.20 -1.50
C GLN A 372 3.88 -25.23 -3.02
N LYS A 373 4.44 -24.17 -3.61
CA LYS A 373 4.80 -24.12 -5.03
C LYS A 373 5.76 -25.26 -5.37
N VAL A 374 6.81 -25.45 -4.59
CA VAL A 374 7.81 -26.49 -4.85
C VAL A 374 7.21 -27.89 -4.64
N LYS A 375 6.44 -28.08 -3.56
CA LYS A 375 5.77 -29.35 -3.25
C LYS A 375 4.79 -29.79 -4.33
N THR A 376 3.95 -28.87 -4.81
CA THR A 376 2.86 -29.17 -5.76
C THR A 376 3.16 -28.78 -7.21
N ARG A 377 4.40 -28.35 -7.49
CA ARG A 377 4.88 -27.95 -8.83
C ARG A 377 4.01 -26.85 -9.47
N GLN A 378 3.69 -25.80 -8.71
CA GLN A 378 2.94 -24.65 -9.22
C GLN A 378 3.84 -23.67 -9.98
N THR A 379 3.23 -22.78 -10.74
CA THR A 379 3.94 -21.69 -11.44
C THR A 379 4.25 -20.52 -10.51
N ILE A 380 5.03 -19.55 -11.01
CA ILE A 380 5.22 -18.26 -10.33
C ILE A 380 3.88 -17.51 -10.17
N THR A 381 2.98 -17.69 -11.13
CA THR A 381 1.64 -17.11 -11.13
C THR A 381 0.81 -17.50 -9.91
N PHE A 382 0.93 -18.75 -9.45
CA PHE A 382 0.32 -19.20 -8.19
C PHE A 382 0.81 -18.38 -6.99
N LEU A 383 2.13 -18.12 -6.90
CA LEU A 383 2.71 -17.31 -5.82
C LEU A 383 2.22 -15.87 -5.88
N LEU A 384 2.25 -15.27 -7.07
CA LEU A 384 1.76 -13.90 -7.27
C LEU A 384 0.32 -13.79 -6.81
N HIS A 385 -0.55 -14.72 -7.21
CA HIS A 385 -1.95 -14.71 -6.80
C HIS A 385 -2.12 -14.81 -5.28
N ARG A 386 -1.54 -15.84 -4.64
CA ARG A 386 -1.72 -16.09 -3.20
C ARG A 386 -1.11 -15.00 -2.33
N ASN A 387 0.09 -14.53 -2.67
CA ASN A 387 0.77 -13.50 -1.89
C ASN A 387 0.13 -12.12 -2.09
N SER A 388 -0.40 -11.80 -3.27
CA SER A 388 -1.08 -10.51 -3.47
C SER A 388 -2.37 -10.40 -2.66
N TRP A 389 -3.13 -11.50 -2.55
CA TRP A 389 -4.29 -11.56 -1.65
C TRP A 389 -3.89 -11.44 -0.19
N ALA A 390 -2.79 -12.06 0.24
CA ALA A 390 -2.28 -11.93 1.61
C ALA A 390 -1.84 -10.50 1.93
N VAL A 391 -1.16 -9.82 0.99
CA VAL A 391 -0.79 -8.41 1.13
C VAL A 391 -2.05 -7.55 1.27
N TYR A 392 -3.05 -7.73 0.40
CA TYR A 392 -4.31 -6.99 0.51
C TYR A 392 -5.04 -7.24 1.84
N ALA A 393 -5.16 -8.51 2.24
CA ALA A 393 -5.75 -8.88 3.52
C ALA A 393 -4.98 -8.28 4.71
N SER A 394 -3.65 -8.15 4.61
CA SER A 394 -2.84 -7.51 5.64
C SER A 394 -3.12 -6.02 5.77
N PHE A 395 -3.32 -5.29 4.66
CA PHE A 395 -3.74 -3.88 4.70
C PHE A 395 -5.10 -3.72 5.37
N LEU A 396 -6.07 -4.57 5.02
CA LEU A 396 -7.37 -4.60 5.69
C LEU A 396 -7.23 -4.89 7.18
N ALA A 397 -6.49 -5.92 7.57
CA ALA A 397 -6.28 -6.28 8.97
C ALA A 397 -5.60 -5.15 9.77
N LEU A 398 -4.56 -4.52 9.19
CA LEU A 398 -3.88 -3.37 9.78
C LEU A 398 -4.81 -2.17 9.95
N SER A 399 -5.78 -1.98 9.06
CA SER A 399 -6.72 -0.86 9.15
C SER A 399 -7.76 -1.01 10.25
N LEU A 400 -8.03 -2.23 10.72
CA LEU A 400 -9.01 -2.53 11.77
C LEU A 400 -8.61 -1.98 13.14
N ILE A 401 -7.33 -1.71 13.35
CA ILE A 401 -6.80 -1.29 14.64
C ILE A 401 -6.38 0.18 14.55
N ASN A 402 -6.78 0.97 15.55
CA ASN A 402 -6.22 2.29 15.74
C ASN A 402 -4.83 2.19 16.40
N TRP A 403 -3.80 2.08 15.57
CA TRP A 403 -2.42 1.94 16.02
C TRP A 403 -1.93 3.14 16.85
N ASP A 404 -2.42 4.36 16.59
CA ASP A 404 -2.05 5.55 17.38
C ASP A 404 -2.43 5.36 18.86
N LEU A 405 -3.64 4.83 19.10
CA LEU A 405 -4.15 4.56 20.44
C LEU A 405 -3.53 3.30 21.05
N ALA A 406 -3.34 2.24 20.26
CA ALA A 406 -2.74 1.00 20.72
C ALA A 406 -1.30 1.22 21.18
N ILE A 407 -0.50 1.94 20.38
CA ILE A 407 0.87 2.34 20.70
C ILE A 407 0.88 3.19 21.96
N THR A 408 0.04 4.22 22.03
CA THR A 408 0.02 5.11 23.20
C THR A 408 -0.38 4.37 24.47
N ARG A 409 -1.43 3.54 24.42
CA ARG A 409 -1.88 2.75 25.57
C ARG A 409 -0.80 1.78 26.04
N TYR A 410 -0.17 1.06 25.10
CA TYR A 410 0.91 0.13 25.43
C TYR A 410 2.07 0.86 26.11
N ASN A 411 2.60 1.93 25.51
CA ASN A 411 3.76 2.63 26.07
C ASN A 411 3.48 3.30 27.42
N LEU A 412 2.26 3.79 27.65
CA LEU A 412 1.88 4.38 28.94
C LEU A 412 1.68 3.33 30.03
N GLN A 413 1.32 2.09 29.68
CA GLN A 413 1.02 1.03 30.64
C GLN A 413 2.19 0.07 30.86
N ALA A 414 3.03 -0.12 29.85
CA ALA A 414 4.22 -0.95 29.93
C ALA A 414 5.22 -0.34 30.91
N ASP A 415 5.94 -1.21 31.62
CA ASP A 415 7.10 -0.82 32.41
C ASP A 415 8.36 -1.10 31.62
N THR A 416 8.62 -0.24 30.64
CA THR A 416 9.77 -0.35 29.74
C THR A 416 11.06 0.01 30.48
N LYS A 417 12.12 -0.76 30.28
CA LYS A 417 13.43 -0.51 30.90
C LYS A 417 14.00 0.88 30.56
N GLY A 418 13.70 1.39 29.37
CA GLY A 418 14.11 2.71 28.91
C GLY A 418 13.21 3.87 29.33
N GLY A 419 12.19 3.65 30.17
CA GLY A 419 11.20 4.67 30.53
C GLY A 419 10.22 4.99 29.40
N ILE A 420 9.42 6.05 29.57
CA ILE A 420 8.42 6.46 28.57
C ILE A 420 9.04 7.50 27.62
N ASP A 421 9.09 7.16 26.33
CA ASP A 421 9.47 8.11 25.29
C ASP A 421 8.33 9.10 25.01
N ALA A 422 8.28 10.17 25.82
CA ALA A 422 7.27 11.21 25.69
C ALA A 422 7.39 11.99 24.39
N GLU A 423 8.61 12.21 23.86
CA GLU A 423 8.81 12.95 22.62
C GLU A 423 8.09 12.26 21.46
N PHE A 424 8.30 10.95 21.32
CA PHE A 424 7.63 10.11 20.33
C PHE A 424 6.09 10.17 20.47
N LEU A 425 5.57 10.04 21.70
CA LEU A 425 4.13 10.05 21.95
C LEU A 425 3.45 11.40 21.69
N PHE A 426 4.16 12.52 21.86
CA PHE A 426 3.63 13.86 21.59
C PHE A 426 3.80 14.29 20.13
N GLN A 427 4.94 14.01 19.51
CA GLN A 427 5.29 14.54 18.19
C GLN A 427 4.92 13.61 17.02
N ASP A 428 5.29 12.33 17.12
CA ASP A 428 5.14 11.37 16.02
C ASP A 428 3.76 10.72 15.99
N VAL A 429 3.21 10.40 17.17
CA VAL A 429 1.87 9.81 17.27
C VAL A 429 0.81 10.89 17.05
N SER A 430 -0.22 10.57 16.25
CA SER A 430 -1.35 11.47 15.99
C SER A 430 -1.95 12.03 17.29
N ASP A 431 -2.40 13.28 17.21
CA ASP A 431 -3.25 14.00 18.15
C ASP A 431 -4.49 13.23 18.65
N LYS A 432 -4.89 12.15 17.98
CA LYS A 432 -5.96 11.27 18.47
C LYS A 432 -5.68 10.62 19.83
N ASN A 433 -4.40 10.52 20.21
CA ASN A 433 -3.99 9.95 21.48
C ASN A 433 -4.07 10.95 22.66
N LEU A 434 -4.44 12.21 22.41
CA LEU A 434 -4.41 13.29 23.40
C LEU A 434 -5.18 12.95 24.68
N TYR A 435 -6.38 12.36 24.55
CA TYR A 435 -7.18 11.97 25.71
C TYR A 435 -6.49 10.88 26.56
N LEU A 436 -5.73 9.97 25.93
CA LEU A 436 -4.95 8.96 26.65
C LEU A 436 -3.77 9.58 27.37
N LEU A 437 -3.04 10.47 26.70
CA LEU A 437 -1.92 11.20 27.31
C LEU A 437 -2.39 11.93 28.57
N ASN A 438 -3.52 12.64 28.50
CA ASN A 438 -4.05 13.36 29.65
C ASN A 438 -4.57 12.43 30.75
N ARG A 439 -5.12 11.25 30.39
CA ARG A 439 -5.59 10.26 31.37
C ARG A 439 -4.43 9.66 32.20
N TYR A 440 -3.24 9.55 31.60
CA TYR A 440 -2.04 9.02 32.26
C TYR A 440 -1.00 10.13 32.52
N ARG A 441 -1.45 11.37 32.76
CA ARG A 441 -0.57 12.53 32.97
C ARG A 441 0.42 12.30 34.12
N ASP A 442 -0.06 11.78 35.25
CA ASP A 442 0.77 11.57 36.44
C ASP A 442 1.89 10.56 36.16
N ARG A 443 1.56 9.46 35.49
CA ARG A 443 2.55 8.46 35.08
C ARG A 443 3.52 8.99 34.03
N LEU A 444 3.06 9.87 33.14
CA LEU A 444 3.92 10.57 32.19
C LEU A 444 4.90 11.50 32.91
N SER A 445 4.47 12.28 33.90
CA SER A 445 5.37 13.18 34.63
C SER A 445 6.42 12.38 35.43
N GLU A 446 6.02 11.25 36.01
CA GLU A 446 6.92 10.36 36.76
C GLU A 446 7.96 9.66 35.86
N LYS A 447 7.53 9.06 34.74
CA LYS A 447 8.37 8.13 33.96
C LYS A 447 8.99 8.70 32.67
N SER A 448 8.66 9.93 32.28
CA SER A 448 9.24 10.55 31.07
C SER A 448 10.53 11.33 31.31
N GLY A 449 10.83 11.67 32.58
CA GLY A 449 11.93 12.58 32.92
C GLY A 449 11.71 14.02 32.48
N TRP A 450 10.48 14.40 32.08
CA TRP A 450 10.13 15.78 31.72
C TRP A 450 9.58 16.53 32.94
N ASN A 451 9.95 17.80 33.07
CA ASN A 451 9.33 18.68 34.06
C ASN A 451 7.92 19.10 33.63
N GLU A 452 7.14 19.60 34.59
CA GLU A 452 5.73 19.96 34.38
C GLU A 452 5.56 21.04 33.31
N ALA A 453 6.47 22.02 33.25
CA ALA A 453 6.43 23.09 32.25
C ALA A 453 6.58 22.57 30.81
N LYS A 454 7.51 21.64 30.56
CA LYS A 454 7.72 21.04 29.24
C LYS A 454 6.52 20.17 28.86
N LEU A 455 5.98 19.42 29.81
CA LEU A 455 4.80 18.58 29.60
C LEU A 455 3.56 19.42 29.25
N GLU A 456 3.31 20.50 29.99
CA GLU A 456 2.20 21.43 29.70
C GLU A 456 2.36 22.09 28.32
N GLN A 457 3.59 22.49 27.95
CA GLN A 457 3.87 23.04 26.61
C GLN A 457 3.57 22.03 25.50
N ALA A 458 3.93 20.75 25.70
CA ALA A 458 3.67 19.68 24.74
C ALA A 458 2.17 19.40 24.59
N PHE A 459 1.43 19.36 25.71
CA PHE A 459 -0.03 19.27 25.70
C PHE A 459 -0.66 20.45 24.97
N HIS A 460 -0.21 21.68 25.25
CA HIS A 460 -0.74 22.89 24.60
C HIS A 460 -0.52 22.85 23.08
N LYS A 461 0.69 22.55 22.62
CA LYS A 461 0.99 22.40 21.18
C LYS A 461 0.09 21.35 20.52
N LYS A 462 -0.11 20.20 21.17
CA LYS A 462 -0.93 19.10 20.64
C LYS A 462 -2.42 19.43 20.61
N ARG A 463 -2.94 20.13 21.63
CA ARG A 463 -4.31 20.67 21.68
C ARG A 463 -4.55 21.66 20.53
N LEU A 464 -3.64 22.62 20.33
CA LEU A 464 -3.75 23.57 19.22
C LEU A 464 -3.75 22.89 17.85
N LYS A 465 -2.93 21.86 17.65
CA LYS A 465 -2.92 21.06 16.41
C LYS A 465 -4.26 20.39 16.15
N LEU A 466 -4.88 19.80 17.17
CA LEU A 466 -6.21 19.20 17.07
C LEU A 466 -7.27 20.24 16.73
N ILE A 467 -7.34 21.36 17.48
CA ILE A 467 -8.33 22.42 17.26
C ILE A 467 -8.22 23.00 15.84
N ARG A 468 -7.00 23.32 15.39
CA ARG A 468 -6.78 23.83 14.02
C ARG A 468 -7.24 22.85 12.96
N ARG A 469 -7.04 21.54 13.18
CA ARG A 469 -7.51 20.51 12.24
C ARG A 469 -9.03 20.42 12.24
N THR A 470 -9.67 20.34 13.40
CA THR A 470 -11.13 20.12 13.43
C THR A 470 -11.91 21.34 12.96
N GLN A 471 -11.43 22.56 13.24
CA GLN A 471 -12.05 23.79 12.74
C GLN A 471 -11.91 24.01 11.23
N ALA A 472 -10.93 23.36 10.58
CA ALA A 472 -10.69 23.50 9.15
C ALA A 472 -11.68 22.71 8.28
N HIS A 473 -12.52 21.87 8.89
CA HIS A 473 -13.34 20.90 8.17
C HIS A 473 -14.81 20.98 8.56
N SER A 474 -15.70 20.56 7.65
CA SER A 474 -17.14 20.55 7.89
C SER A 474 -17.65 19.16 8.28
N TRP A 475 -18.98 19.02 8.39
CA TRP A 475 -19.67 17.75 8.64
C TRP A 475 -19.29 16.64 7.64
N ARG A 476 -18.83 16.98 6.43
CA ARG A 476 -18.38 16.02 5.40
C ARG A 476 -17.17 15.20 5.86
N SER A 477 -16.30 15.81 6.66
CA SER A 477 -15.11 15.19 7.25
C SER A 477 -15.38 14.48 8.58
N TRP A 478 -16.64 14.37 8.99
CA TRP A 478 -17.01 13.86 10.30
C TRP A 478 -16.45 12.46 10.54
N ASN A 479 -15.90 12.25 11.72
CA ASN A 479 -15.37 10.99 12.19
C ASN A 479 -15.44 10.90 13.72
N TYR A 480 -15.62 9.69 14.25
CA TYR A 480 -15.79 9.46 15.68
C TYR A 480 -14.53 9.78 16.50
N ALA A 481 -13.34 9.56 15.92
CA ALA A 481 -12.08 9.77 16.62
C ALA A 481 -11.87 11.25 17.01
N ASP A 482 -12.25 12.18 16.13
CA ASP A 482 -12.18 13.62 16.39
C ASP A 482 -13.22 14.05 17.41
N VAL A 483 -14.48 13.65 17.24
CA VAL A 483 -15.58 13.97 18.18
C VAL A 483 -15.26 13.53 19.61
N ARG A 484 -14.65 12.35 19.78
CA ARG A 484 -14.24 11.88 21.10
C ARG A 484 -13.21 12.80 21.77
N ASN A 485 -12.25 13.33 21.00
CA ASN A 485 -11.27 14.26 21.55
C ASN A 485 -11.87 15.63 21.83
N GLU A 486 -12.80 16.11 20.99
CA GLU A 486 -13.52 17.36 21.25
C GLU A 486 -14.35 17.29 22.53
N TYR A 487 -15.11 16.20 22.72
CA TYR A 487 -15.84 15.95 23.96
C TYR A 487 -14.92 15.94 25.18
N PHE A 488 -13.75 15.32 25.04
CA PHE A 488 -12.74 15.29 26.09
C PHE A 488 -12.19 16.70 26.41
N LEU A 489 -11.88 17.51 25.39
CA LEU A 489 -11.43 18.89 25.57
C LEU A 489 -12.49 19.78 26.22
N ALA A 490 -13.75 19.63 25.84
CA ALA A 490 -14.86 20.36 26.45
C ALA A 490 -14.95 20.08 27.95
N LYS A 491 -14.78 18.81 28.35
CA LYS A 491 -14.77 18.41 29.77
C LYS A 491 -13.61 19.01 30.55
N LEU A 492 -12.41 19.06 29.96
CA LEU A 492 -11.25 19.71 30.58
C LEU A 492 -11.49 21.22 30.82
N ASN A 493 -12.01 21.92 29.82
CA ASN A 493 -12.28 23.36 29.94
C ASN A 493 -13.41 23.67 30.95
N SER A 494 -14.35 22.74 31.16
CA SER A 494 -15.41 22.89 32.16
C SER A 494 -14.96 22.64 33.61
N THR A 495 -13.80 21.98 33.80
CA THR A 495 -13.25 21.68 35.14
C THR A 495 -12.15 22.65 35.58
N SER A 496 -11.72 23.55 34.68
CA SER A 496 -10.77 24.63 34.95
C SER A 496 -11.43 26.00 35.20
N LYS A 497 -12.76 26.05 35.22
CA LYS A 497 -13.57 27.17 35.70
C LYS A 497 -14.17 26.77 37.05
#